data_AF-A0ABD4SRP9-F1
#
_entry.id   AF-A0ABD4SRP9-F1
#
_cell.length_a   1.000
_cell.length_b   1.000
_cell.length_c   1.000
_cell.angle_alpha   90.00
_cell.angle_beta   90.00
_cell.angle_gamma   90.00
#
_symmetry.space_group_name_H-M   'P 1'
#
loop_
_entity.id
_entity.type
_entity.pdbx_description
1 polymer ?
#
loop_
_entity_poly.entity_id
_entity_poly.type
_entity_poly.pdbx_seq_one_letter_code
_entity_poly.pdbx_strand_id
1 'polypeptide(L)'
;MQALVDNIRQGVQENLAPDHSALQLEMLAEAARNPKVAELLRDADTAARQRLHDLLVSPRTSLTPEQASDLHGALDTLCTLFNGLLIRAVLHPQLDREALVRSIQRAVLGILAPLEGLFQPA
;
A
#
# COMPACT_ATOMS: atom_id res chain seq x y z
N MET A 1 7.54 -11.05 7.43
CA MET A 1 6.50 -11.38 6.43
C MET A 1 5.12 -11.63 7.05
N GLN A 2 4.97 -12.57 7.99
CA GLN A 2 3.64 -12.96 8.50
C GLN A 2 2.84 -11.78 9.11
N ALA A 3 3.46 -10.93 9.93
CA ALA A 3 2.80 -9.76 10.50
C ALA A 3 2.30 -8.75 9.45
N LEU A 4 2.98 -8.61 8.31
CA LEU A 4 2.49 -7.78 7.19
C LEU A 4 1.26 -8.42 6.56
N VAL A 5 1.29 -9.73 6.33
CA VAL A 5 0.19 -10.50 5.75
C VAL A 5 -1.05 -10.52 6.65
N ASP A 6 -0.85 -10.53 7.97
CA ASP A 6 -1.92 -10.48 8.96
C ASP A 6 -2.64 -9.12 8.93
N ASN A 7 -1.89 -8.04 8.71
CA ASN A 7 -2.44 -6.68 8.61
C ASN A 7 -3.09 -6.37 7.26
N ILE A 8 -2.86 -7.17 6.21
CA ILE A 8 -3.52 -6.97 4.89
C ILE A 8 -5.04 -6.95 5.02
N ARG A 9 -5.60 -7.82 5.87
CA ARG A 9 -7.04 -7.87 6.10
C ARG A 9 -7.55 -6.51 6.56
N GLN A 10 -6.90 -5.91 7.55
CA GLN A 10 -7.29 -4.60 8.06
C GLN A 10 -7.19 -3.54 6.97
N GLY A 11 -6.06 -3.45 6.26
CA GLY A 11 -5.87 -2.48 5.18
C GLY A 11 -6.92 -2.61 4.07
N VAL A 12 -7.31 -3.83 3.71
CA VAL A 12 -8.39 -4.07 2.74
C VAL A 12 -9.73 -3.59 3.28
N GLN A 13 -10.07 -3.90 4.53
CA GLN A 13 -11.35 -3.50 5.10
C GLN A 13 -11.48 -1.99 5.27
N GLU A 14 -10.42 -1.30 5.69
CA GLU A 14 -10.38 0.16 5.82
C GLU A 14 -10.59 0.85 4.47
N ASN A 15 -9.84 0.43 3.44
CA ASN A 15 -9.97 1.02 2.09
C ASN A 15 -11.32 0.71 1.42
N LEU A 16 -12.02 -0.35 1.85
CA LEU A 16 -13.37 -0.70 1.40
C LEU A 16 -14.49 -0.14 2.29
N ALA A 17 -14.18 0.56 3.37
CA ALA A 17 -15.18 1.20 4.20
C ALA A 17 -15.79 2.38 3.43
N PRO A 18 -17.13 2.44 3.24
CA PRO A 18 -17.76 3.43 2.36
C PRO A 18 -17.35 4.87 2.67
N ASP A 19 -17.45 5.28 3.93
CA ASP A 19 -17.14 6.65 4.36
C ASP A 19 -15.66 7.00 4.16
N HIS A 20 -14.76 6.05 4.45
CA HIS A 20 -13.34 6.22 4.22
C HIS A 20 -13.02 6.34 2.74
N SER A 21 -13.55 5.42 1.92
CA SER A 21 -13.29 5.38 0.48
C SER A 21 -13.82 6.62 -0.24
N ALA A 22 -15.02 7.11 0.12
CA ALA A 22 -15.60 8.32 -0.44
C ALA A 22 -14.73 9.54 -0.12
N LEU A 23 -14.36 9.74 1.15
CA LEU A 23 -13.53 10.86 1.56
C LEU A 23 -12.15 10.86 0.87
N GLN A 24 -11.49 9.70 0.77
CA GLN A 24 -10.20 9.62 0.09
C GLN A 24 -10.31 9.95 -1.40
N LEU A 25 -11.37 9.49 -2.07
CA LEU A 25 -11.61 9.81 -3.48
C LEU A 25 -11.91 11.31 -3.68
N GLU A 26 -12.65 11.94 -2.78
CA GLU A 26 -12.87 13.40 -2.80
C GLU A 26 -11.55 14.16 -2.66
N MET A 27 -10.69 13.76 -1.73
CA MET A 27 -9.36 14.35 -1.54
C MET A 27 -8.49 14.22 -2.78
N LEU A 28 -8.47 13.03 -3.40
CA LEU A 28 -7.74 12.79 -4.66
C LEU A 28 -8.30 13.64 -5.82
N ALA A 29 -9.62 13.78 -5.90
CA ALA A 29 -10.26 14.63 -6.90
C ALA A 29 -10.00 16.13 -6.66
N GLU A 30 -9.89 16.57 -5.40
CA GLU A 30 -9.51 17.95 -5.04
C GLU A 30 -8.04 18.23 -5.36
N ALA A 31 -7.13 17.28 -5.13
CA ALA A 31 -5.71 17.41 -5.45
C ALA A 31 -5.46 17.72 -6.95
N ALA A 32 -6.31 17.24 -7.85
CA ALA A 32 -6.22 17.55 -9.28
C ALA A 32 -6.46 19.06 -9.61
N ARG A 33 -7.08 19.80 -8.69
CA ARG A 33 -7.52 21.19 -8.86
C ARG A 33 -6.95 22.16 -7.81
N ASN A 34 -6.33 21.63 -6.76
CA ASN A 34 -5.79 22.40 -5.65
C ASN A 34 -4.35 21.94 -5.30
N PRO A 35 -3.32 22.72 -5.68
CA PRO A 35 -1.92 22.35 -5.46
C PRO A 35 -1.55 22.12 -3.99
N LYS A 36 -2.20 22.83 -3.06
CA LYS A 36 -1.96 22.65 -1.63
C LYS A 36 -2.45 21.29 -1.13
N VAL A 37 -3.61 20.85 -1.62
CA VAL A 37 -4.13 19.51 -1.30
C VAL A 37 -3.26 18.44 -1.96
N ALA A 38 -2.79 18.67 -3.18
CA ALA A 38 -1.86 17.76 -3.85
C ALA A 38 -0.54 17.60 -3.08
N GLU A 39 0.04 18.68 -2.57
CA GLU A 39 1.24 18.65 -1.74
C GLU A 39 1.02 17.84 -0.46
N LEU A 40 -0.06 18.10 0.29
CA LEU A 40 -0.41 17.33 1.49
C LEU A 40 -0.57 15.84 1.22
N LEU A 41 -1.20 15.45 0.11
CA LEU A 41 -1.36 14.04 -0.24
C LEU A 41 -0.03 13.39 -0.66
N ARG A 42 0.87 14.12 -1.34
CA ARG A 42 2.21 13.61 -1.68
C ARG A 42 3.07 13.42 -0.43
N ASP A 43 2.97 14.32 0.54
CA ASP A 43 3.66 14.19 1.82
C ASP A 43 3.14 12.99 2.60
N ALA A 44 1.82 12.79 2.63
CA ALA A 44 1.18 11.65 3.27
C ALA A 44 1.59 10.32 2.59
N ASP A 45 1.60 10.26 1.26
CA ASP A 45 2.07 9.11 0.49
C ASP A 45 3.55 8.80 0.77
N THR A 46 4.41 9.82 0.73
CA THR A 46 5.84 9.67 1.03
C THR A 46 6.06 9.15 2.44
N ALA A 47 5.33 9.67 3.43
CA ALA A 47 5.40 9.17 4.80
C ALA A 47 4.90 7.73 4.93
N ALA A 48 3.87 7.33 4.17
CA ALA A 48 3.39 5.96 4.16
C ALA A 48 4.40 4.99 3.54
N ARG A 49 5.00 5.36 2.40
CA ARG A 49 6.05 4.57 1.74
C ARG A 49 7.30 4.46 2.60
N GLN A 50 7.70 5.51 3.31
CA GLN A 50 8.81 5.45 4.26
C GLN A 50 8.53 4.49 5.42
N ARG A 51 7.32 4.53 6.01
CA ARG A 51 6.95 3.58 7.07
C ARG A 51 6.98 2.13 6.58
N LEU A 52 6.49 1.87 5.37
CA LEU A 52 6.58 0.54 4.77
C LEU A 52 8.04 0.15 4.54
N HIS A 53 8.85 1.02 3.95
CA HIS A 53 10.28 0.81 3.78
C HIS A 53 10.94 0.36 5.10
N ASP A 54 10.72 1.11 6.19
CA ASP A 54 11.35 0.85 7.49
C ASP A 54 10.85 -0.44 8.16
N LEU A 55 9.66 -0.92 7.78
CA LEU A 55 9.16 -2.25 8.19
C LEU A 55 9.80 -3.39 7.40
N LEU A 56 10.22 -3.14 6.16
CA LEU A 56 10.79 -4.14 5.27
C LEU A 56 12.32 -4.23 5.41
N VAL A 57 12.99 -3.11 5.68
CA VAL A 57 14.45 -2.99 5.66
C VAL A 57 14.95 -2.47 7.00
N SER A 58 15.87 -3.23 7.62
CA SER A 58 16.55 -2.78 8.83
C SER A 58 17.45 -1.58 8.54
N PRO A 59 17.57 -0.59 9.45
CA PRO A 59 18.48 0.54 9.29
C PRO A 59 19.95 0.16 9.12
N ARG A 60 20.32 -1.09 9.44
CA ARG A 60 21.68 -1.63 9.30
C ARG A 60 21.92 -2.33 7.96
N THR A 61 20.87 -2.56 7.18
CA THR A 61 20.95 -3.24 5.88
C THR A 61 21.49 -2.28 4.83
N SER A 62 22.59 -2.65 4.16
CA SER A 62 23.10 -1.94 2.98
C SER A 62 22.53 -2.58 1.72
N LEU A 63 21.84 -1.79 0.90
CA LEU A 63 21.25 -2.23 -0.37
C LEU A 63 22.15 -1.84 -1.54
N THR A 64 22.27 -2.71 -2.55
CA THR A 64 22.80 -2.28 -3.86
C THR A 64 21.80 -1.35 -4.55
N PRO A 65 22.22 -0.56 -5.56
CA PRO A 65 21.31 0.28 -6.33
C PRO A 65 20.13 -0.51 -6.94
N GLU A 66 20.38 -1.73 -7.41
CA GLU A 66 19.37 -2.62 -7.99
C GLU A 66 18.36 -3.05 -6.91
N GLN A 67 18.84 -3.49 -5.75
CA GLN A 67 17.97 -3.88 -4.63
C GLN A 67 17.11 -2.71 -4.11
N ALA A 68 17.68 -1.50 -4.07
CA ALA A 68 16.94 -0.31 -3.68
C ALA A 68 15.85 0.05 -4.71
N SER A 69 16.14 -0.12 -6.01
CA SER A 69 15.19 0.08 -7.10
C SER A 69 14.04 -0.95 -7.04
N ASP A 70 14.37 -2.23 -6.84
CA ASP A 70 13.38 -3.30 -6.71
C ASP A 70 12.46 -3.08 -5.49
N LEU A 71 13.03 -2.65 -4.36
CA LEU A 71 12.27 -2.28 -3.18
C LEU A 71 11.32 -1.11 -3.44
N HIS A 72 11.78 -0.04 -4.09
CA HIS A 72 10.92 1.09 -4.46
C HIS A 72 9.77 0.66 -5.36
N GLY A 73 10.06 -0.17 -6.38
CA GLY A 73 9.04 -0.73 -7.27
C GLY A 73 8.00 -1.57 -6.51
N ALA A 74 8.43 -2.37 -5.54
CA ALA A 74 7.52 -3.14 -4.70
C ALA A 74 6.63 -2.24 -3.83
N LEU A 75 7.21 -1.21 -3.19
CA LEU A 75 6.46 -0.26 -2.37
C LEU A 75 5.39 0.48 -3.19
N ASP A 76 5.74 0.99 -4.37
CA ASP A 76 4.81 1.69 -5.26
C ASP A 76 3.72 0.74 -5.79
N THR A 77 4.07 -0.53 -6.04
CA THR A 77 3.09 -1.57 -6.45
C THR A 77 2.10 -1.86 -5.32
N LEU A 78 2.56 -1.95 -4.07
CA LEU A 78 1.70 -2.11 -2.91
C LEU A 78 0.76 -0.91 -2.76
N CYS A 79 1.27 0.32 -2.80
CA CYS A 79 0.44 1.53 -2.72
C CYS A 79 -0.61 1.55 -3.83
N THR A 80 -0.22 1.22 -5.07
CA THR A 80 -1.15 1.13 -6.21
C THR A 80 -2.27 0.12 -5.96
N LEU A 81 -1.93 -1.06 -5.43
CA LEU A 81 -2.88 -2.12 -5.13
C LEU A 81 -3.92 -1.67 -4.10
N PHE A 82 -3.50 -1.05 -3.00
CA PHE A 82 -4.39 -0.57 -1.95
C PHE A 82 -5.20 0.65 -2.37
N ASN A 83 -4.61 1.63 -3.06
CA ASN A 83 -5.33 2.79 -3.58
C ASN A 83 -6.45 2.38 -4.56
N GLY A 84 -6.23 1.31 -5.34
CA GLY A 84 -7.25 0.74 -6.23
C GLY A 84 -8.49 0.19 -5.51
N LEU A 85 -8.38 -0.14 -4.21
CA LEU A 85 -9.52 -0.61 -3.41
C LEU A 85 -10.55 0.49 -3.16
N LEU A 86 -10.12 1.74 -3.06
CA LEU A 86 -11.01 2.91 -2.92
C LEU A 86 -11.99 2.97 -4.10
N ILE A 87 -11.47 2.83 -5.32
CA ILE A 87 -12.28 2.79 -6.55
C ILE A 87 -13.20 1.56 -6.54
N ARG A 88 -12.70 0.42 -6.07
CA ARG A 88 -13.47 -0.83 -6.06
C ARG A 88 -14.65 -0.75 -5.08
N ALA A 89 -14.51 -0.05 -3.97
CA ALA A 89 -15.58 0.20 -3.00
C ALA A 89 -16.78 0.91 -3.66
N VAL A 90 -16.51 1.85 -4.57
CA VAL A 90 -17.54 2.59 -5.32
C VAL A 90 -18.12 1.76 -6.45
N LEU A 91 -17.28 1.13 -7.27
CA LEU A 91 -17.73 0.43 -8.48
C LEU A 91 -18.35 -0.93 -8.22
N HIS A 92 -18.04 -1.58 -7.08
CA HIS A 92 -18.52 -2.93 -6.78
C HIS A 92 -18.80 -3.13 -5.28
N PRO A 93 -19.79 -2.42 -4.70
CA PRO A 93 -20.04 -2.43 -3.26
C PRO A 93 -20.47 -3.80 -2.68
N GLN A 94 -20.95 -4.72 -3.53
CA GLN A 94 -21.34 -6.09 -3.15
C GLN A 94 -20.24 -7.14 -3.36
N LEU A 95 -18.99 -6.73 -3.62
CA LEU A 95 -17.89 -7.67 -3.80
C LEU A 95 -17.73 -8.62 -2.60
N ASP A 96 -17.27 -9.85 -2.87
CA ASP A 96 -16.87 -10.79 -1.82
C ASP A 96 -15.56 -10.30 -1.18
N ARG A 97 -15.70 -9.65 -0.02
CA ARG A 97 -14.57 -9.05 0.72
C ARG A 97 -13.56 -10.10 1.14
N GLU A 98 -14.01 -11.29 1.52
CA GLU A 98 -13.13 -12.36 1.97
C GLU A 98 -12.35 -12.97 0.81
N ALA A 99 -13.00 -13.17 -0.35
CA ALA A 99 -12.30 -13.59 -1.56
C ALA A 99 -11.27 -12.55 -2.02
N LEU A 100 -11.60 -11.25 -1.91
CA LEU A 100 -10.67 -10.19 -2.24
C LEU A 100 -9.48 -10.15 -1.27
N VAL A 101 -9.70 -10.22 0.05
CA VAL A 101 -8.62 -10.30 1.06
C VAL A 101 -7.67 -11.44 0.74
N ARG A 102 -8.17 -12.66 0.48
CA ARG A 102 -7.32 -13.81 0.11
C ARG A 102 -6.50 -13.55 -1.16
N SER A 103 -7.08 -12.85 -2.13
CA SER A 103 -6.42 -12.53 -3.40
C SER A 103 -5.34 -11.46 -3.23
N ILE A 104 -5.61 -10.42 -2.45
CA ILE A 104 -4.63 -9.40 -2.08
C ILE A 104 -3.48 -10.01 -1.28
N GLN A 105 -3.76 -10.91 -0.32
CA GLN A 105 -2.71 -11.61 0.43
C GLN A 105 -1.75 -12.37 -0.49
N ARG A 106 -2.27 -13.10 -1.49
CA ARG A 106 -1.44 -13.78 -2.49
C ARG A 106 -0.63 -12.80 -3.35
N ALA A 107 -1.25 -11.69 -3.77
CA ALA A 107 -0.56 -10.68 -4.57
C ALA A 107 0.59 -10.03 -3.78
N VAL A 108 0.35 -9.63 -2.53
CA VAL A 108 1.37 -9.04 -1.66
C VAL A 108 2.52 -10.01 -1.41
N LEU A 109 2.23 -11.29 -1.14
CA LEU A 109 3.27 -12.32 -1.02
C LEU A 109 4.12 -12.41 -2.28
N GLY A 110 3.49 -12.40 -3.47
CA GLY A 110 4.21 -12.42 -4.74
C GLY A 110 5.07 -11.17 -4.98
N ILE A 111 4.59 -9.99 -4.58
CA ILE A 111 5.34 -8.72 -4.68
C ILE A 111 6.56 -8.72 -3.74
N LEU A 112 6.41 -9.28 -2.54
CA LEU A 112 7.46 -9.28 -1.52
C LEU A 112 8.45 -10.44 -1.65
N ALA A 113 8.10 -11.52 -2.35
CA ALA A 113 8.96 -12.71 -2.48
C ALA A 113 10.37 -12.42 -3.03
N PRO A 114 10.57 -11.57 -4.05
CA PRO A 114 11.91 -11.21 -4.52
C PRO A 114 12.75 -10.46 -3.47
N LEU A 115 12.10 -9.85 -2.48
CA LEU A 115 12.73 -9.06 -1.42
C LEU A 115 13.01 -9.89 -0.16
N GLU A 116 12.78 -11.21 -0.19
CA GLU A 116 12.88 -12.04 1.01
C GLU A 116 14.22 -11.94 1.75
N GLY A 117 15.32 -11.84 1.00
CA GLY A 117 16.66 -11.67 1.55
C GLY A 117 16.94 -10.31 2.20
N LEU A 118 16.06 -9.32 2.02
CA LEU A 118 16.16 -7.99 2.63
C LEU A 118 15.49 -7.93 4.00
N PHE A 119 14.56 -8.85 4.29
CA PHE A 119 13.91 -8.93 5.60
C PHE A 119 14.87 -9.47 6.65
N GLN A 120 15.51 -8.57 7.39
CA GLN A 120 16.21 -8.94 8.62
C GLN A 120 15.33 -8.56 9.81
N PRO A 121 14.87 -9.52 10.64
CA PRO A 121 14.22 -9.15 11.89
C PRO A 121 15.22 -8.33 12.73
N ALA A 122 14.71 -7.25 13.33
CA ALA A 122 15.47 -6.41 14.24
C ALA A 122 15.96 -7.20 15.47
#